data_AF-A0A7C6AP05-F1
#
_entry.id   AF-A0A7C6AP05-F1
#
_cell.length_a   1.000
_cell.length_b   1.000
_cell.length_c   1.000
_cell.angle_alpha   90.00
_cell.angle_beta   90.00
_cell.angle_gamma   90.00
#
_symmetry.space_group_name_H-M   'P 1'
#
loop_
_entity.id
_entity.type
_entity.pdbx_description
1 polymer ?
#
loop_
_entity_poly.entity_id
_entity_poly.type
_entity_poly.pdbx_seq_one_letter_code
_entity_poly.pdbx_strand_id
1 'polypeptide(L)'
;MSTRKTILFLIVIFLLNFSSKAQTYSISHDIPWHTENQNMWGPNGTPFNLNFTYELFHIEFDTSISIGYMDEILGEQVGAMFNINTHLLLGSTFDMHGWTTGWIDVDYPVRVNYEIPNNYTFNPGEVVTIHTDYEVLPGWELYSHFPQAGVISLDLDYGFGLDINADVCLFGCDNIQIVDINMPDDSMAIFYLNGQTGEVAYPCVDPNSLFGFTICHDDILPITFNNLFGIGLSGWITLPYIETTDWLDDSNPCHQILGANGDSTYAGIDL
;
A
#
# COMPACT_ATOMS: atom_id res chain seq x y z
N MET A 1 -45.49 -82.60 17.42
CA MET A 1 -46.12 -81.27 17.53
C MET A 1 -45.12 -80.10 17.37
N SER A 2 -44.04 -80.25 16.57
CA SER A 2 -42.82 -79.43 16.80
C SER A 2 -42.10 -78.85 15.57
N THR A 3 -42.64 -78.95 14.35
CA THR A 3 -41.98 -78.40 13.15
C THR A 3 -42.68 -77.17 12.59
N ARG A 4 -44.02 -77.16 12.58
CA ARG A 4 -44.81 -76.00 12.14
C ARG A 4 -44.64 -74.76 13.04
N LYS A 5 -44.56 -74.95 14.37
CA LYS A 5 -44.39 -73.84 15.31
C LYS A 5 -43.00 -73.21 15.21
N THR A 6 -41.98 -74.01 14.96
CA THR A 6 -40.58 -73.57 14.85
C THR A 6 -40.33 -72.79 13.55
N ILE A 7 -40.93 -73.22 12.44
CA ILE A 7 -40.87 -72.48 11.16
C ILE A 7 -41.58 -71.13 11.30
N LEU A 8 -42.74 -71.08 11.96
CA LEU A 8 -43.46 -69.83 12.18
C LEU A 8 -42.65 -68.84 13.03
N PHE A 9 -41.95 -69.36 14.06
CA PHE A 9 -41.11 -68.55 14.95
C PHE A 9 -39.88 -67.98 14.22
N LEU A 10 -39.26 -68.76 13.32
CA LEU A 10 -38.14 -68.31 12.48
C LEU A 10 -38.56 -67.24 11.46
N ILE A 11 -39.75 -67.34 10.87
CA ILE A 11 -40.28 -66.32 9.95
C ILE A 11 -40.57 -65.00 10.68
N VAL A 12 -41.12 -65.07 11.90
CA VAL A 12 -41.37 -63.86 12.71
C VAL A 12 -40.07 -63.18 13.13
N ILE A 13 -39.03 -63.94 13.50
CA ILE A 13 -37.70 -63.38 13.79
C ILE A 13 -37.05 -62.78 12.54
N PHE A 14 -37.23 -63.39 11.36
CA PHE A 14 -36.71 -62.86 10.10
C PHE A 14 -37.41 -61.55 9.68
N LEU A 15 -38.71 -61.43 9.92
CA LEU A 15 -39.48 -60.22 9.65
C LEU A 15 -39.18 -59.07 10.63
N LEU A 16 -38.84 -59.38 11.89
CA LEU A 16 -38.45 -58.37 12.89
C LEU A 16 -37.03 -57.82 12.68
N ASN A 17 -36.21 -58.45 11.85
CA ASN A 17 -34.85 -57.98 11.51
C ASN A 17 -34.83 -57.00 10.33
N PHE A 18 -35.98 -56.69 9.70
CA PHE A 18 -36.08 -55.56 8.79
C PHE A 18 -36.06 -54.27 9.60
N SER A 19 -34.85 -53.81 9.90
CA SER A 19 -34.60 -52.46 10.41
C SER A 19 -35.29 -51.47 9.50
N SER A 20 -36.28 -50.74 10.03
CA SER A 20 -36.95 -49.65 9.33
C SER A 20 -35.91 -48.60 8.98
N LYS A 21 -35.47 -48.59 7.71
CA LYS A 21 -34.74 -47.45 7.15
C LYS A 21 -35.73 -46.29 7.16
N ALA A 22 -35.51 -45.30 8.02
CA ALA A 22 -36.21 -44.03 7.92
C ALA A 22 -36.00 -43.52 6.49
N GLN A 23 -37.09 -43.28 5.77
CA GLN A 23 -37.02 -42.80 4.41
C GLN A 23 -36.75 -41.30 4.46
N THR A 24 -35.75 -40.84 3.70
CA THR A 24 -35.38 -39.43 3.56
C THR A 24 -35.65 -38.97 2.13
N TYR A 25 -35.76 -37.66 1.93
CA TYR A 25 -35.79 -37.03 0.61
C TYR A 25 -34.77 -35.89 0.56
N SER A 26 -34.20 -35.66 -0.62
CA SER A 26 -33.22 -34.60 -0.84
C SER A 26 -33.83 -33.39 -1.52
N ILE A 27 -33.41 -32.20 -1.07
CA ILE A 27 -33.66 -30.93 -1.75
C ILE A 27 -32.31 -30.28 -2.02
N SER A 28 -32.07 -29.80 -3.24
CA SER A 28 -30.86 -29.09 -3.61
C SER A 28 -31.16 -27.65 -3.98
N HIS A 29 -30.34 -26.72 -3.51
CA HIS A 29 -30.43 -25.30 -3.86
C HIS A 29 -29.07 -24.81 -4.36
N ASP A 30 -29.07 -24.19 -5.53
CA ASP A 30 -27.90 -23.55 -6.10
C ASP A 30 -27.89 -22.07 -5.66
N ILE A 31 -26.80 -21.65 -5.04
CA ILE A 31 -26.62 -20.31 -4.47
C ILE A 31 -25.37 -19.70 -5.12
N PRO A 32 -25.52 -18.73 -6.04
CA PRO A 32 -24.40 -18.06 -6.67
C PRO A 32 -23.89 -16.93 -5.76
N TRP A 33 -23.06 -17.23 -4.78
CA TRP A 33 -22.42 -16.17 -3.99
C TRP A 33 -21.48 -15.37 -4.87
N HIS A 34 -21.61 -14.06 -4.81
CA HIS A 34 -20.86 -13.12 -5.62
C HIS A 34 -20.69 -11.81 -4.86
N THR A 35 -19.48 -11.26 -4.89
CA THR A 35 -19.16 -9.95 -4.33
C THR A 35 -18.15 -9.23 -5.20
N GLU A 36 -18.36 -7.93 -5.39
CA GLU A 36 -17.42 -7.06 -6.11
C GLU A 36 -16.90 -5.96 -5.20
N ASN A 37 -15.75 -5.38 -5.56
CA ASN A 37 -15.14 -4.22 -4.93
C ASN A 37 -14.95 -4.36 -3.41
N GLN A 38 -14.67 -5.58 -2.95
CA GLN A 38 -14.43 -5.81 -1.54
C GLN A 38 -13.03 -5.32 -1.17
N ASN A 39 -12.92 -4.70 -0.01
CA ASN A 39 -11.64 -4.22 0.49
C ASN A 39 -10.68 -5.42 0.70
N MET A 40 -9.48 -5.36 0.10
CA MET A 40 -8.44 -6.39 0.27
C MET A 40 -7.99 -6.55 1.74
N TRP A 41 -8.19 -5.52 2.55
CA TRP A 41 -7.82 -5.47 3.96
C TRP A 41 -8.95 -5.96 4.89
N GLY A 42 -9.99 -6.56 4.30
CA GLY A 42 -11.12 -7.17 4.97
C GLY A 42 -12.42 -6.35 4.85
N PRO A 43 -13.59 -7.00 4.95
CA PRO A 43 -14.90 -6.39 4.70
C PRO A 43 -15.27 -5.24 5.64
N ASN A 44 -14.58 -5.13 6.78
CA ASN A 44 -14.67 -3.99 7.72
C ASN A 44 -13.28 -3.47 8.12
N GLY A 45 -12.24 -3.83 7.37
CA GLY A 45 -10.89 -3.35 7.62
C GLY A 45 -10.82 -1.86 7.31
N THR A 46 -10.15 -1.08 8.16
CA THR A 46 -9.63 0.21 7.73
C THR A 46 -8.53 -0.07 6.71
N PRO A 47 -8.68 0.37 5.44
CA PRO A 47 -7.61 0.23 4.48
C PRO A 47 -6.34 0.83 5.08
N PHE A 48 -5.21 0.14 4.91
CA PHE A 48 -3.93 0.77 5.21
C PHE A 48 -3.76 1.98 4.28
N ASN A 49 -3.48 3.15 4.85
CA ASN A 49 -3.25 4.33 4.03
C ASN A 49 -1.82 4.26 3.47
N LEU A 50 -1.72 4.04 2.16
CA LEU A 50 -0.47 4.13 1.42
C LEU A 50 -0.01 5.57 1.22
N ASN A 51 -0.89 6.54 1.43
CA ASN A 51 -0.60 7.95 1.24
C ASN A 51 -0.08 8.55 2.55
N PHE A 52 1.18 8.97 2.56
CA PHE A 52 1.79 9.64 3.69
C PHE A 52 2.88 10.59 3.22
N THR A 53 3.15 11.58 4.07
CA THR A 53 4.24 12.54 3.94
C THR A 53 5.08 12.44 5.20
N TYR A 54 6.40 12.33 5.05
CA TYR A 54 7.32 12.21 6.14
C TYR A 54 8.53 13.12 5.92
N GLU A 55 8.67 14.13 6.76
CA GLU A 55 9.84 15.00 6.79
C GLU A 55 11.02 14.23 7.41
N LEU A 56 12.09 14.04 6.64
CA LEU A 56 13.31 13.37 7.10
C LEU A 56 14.15 14.31 7.97
N PHE A 57 14.28 15.55 7.53
CA PHE A 57 14.92 16.63 8.26
C PHE A 57 14.46 17.97 7.71
N HIS A 58 14.52 19.00 8.55
CA HIS A 58 14.27 20.38 8.18
C HIS A 58 15.17 21.28 9.02
N ILE A 59 16.05 22.01 8.34
CA ILE A 59 16.98 22.94 8.95
C ILE A 59 16.73 24.30 8.31
N GLU A 60 16.18 25.21 9.09
CA GLU A 60 15.99 26.59 8.70
C GLU A 60 16.75 27.48 9.69
N PHE A 61 17.51 28.44 9.16
CA PHE A 61 18.29 29.37 9.93
C PHE A 61 18.23 30.76 9.29
N ASP A 62 17.67 31.71 10.03
CA ASP A 62 17.65 33.12 9.66
C ASP A 62 18.25 33.93 10.81
N THR A 63 19.21 34.80 10.51
CA THR A 63 19.79 35.74 11.47
C THR A 63 20.17 37.06 10.83
N SER A 64 20.01 38.12 11.61
CA SER A 64 20.43 39.47 11.28
C SER A 64 21.30 40.01 12.41
N ILE A 65 22.50 40.46 12.06
CA ILE A 65 23.49 41.00 13.00
C ILE A 65 23.94 42.37 12.51
N SER A 66 23.76 43.38 13.35
CA SER A 66 24.31 44.72 13.13
C SER A 66 25.51 44.96 14.05
N ILE A 67 26.66 45.33 13.47
CA ILE A 67 27.91 45.60 14.19
C ILE A 67 28.39 47.00 13.81
N GLY A 68 28.51 47.88 14.80
CA GLY A 68 29.06 49.20 14.57
C GLY A 68 28.65 50.21 15.62
N TYR A 69 28.83 51.47 15.29
CA TYR A 69 28.48 52.60 16.13
C TYR A 69 27.69 53.59 15.29
N MET A 70 26.49 53.92 15.75
CA MET A 70 25.65 54.95 15.14
C MET A 70 25.05 55.79 16.26
N ASP A 71 25.18 57.12 16.13
CA ASP A 71 24.72 58.06 17.13
C ASP A 71 24.13 59.30 16.45
N GLU A 72 23.28 60.03 17.16
CA GLU A 72 22.62 61.21 16.63
C GLU A 72 23.29 62.47 17.20
N ILE A 73 23.89 63.28 16.31
CA ILE A 73 24.56 64.52 16.67
C ILE A 73 23.89 65.66 15.91
N LEU A 74 23.29 66.60 16.65
CA LEU A 74 22.62 67.79 16.09
C LEU A 74 21.45 67.46 15.15
N GLY A 75 20.72 66.37 15.40
CA GLY A 75 19.58 65.94 14.57
C GLY A 75 19.98 65.16 13.32
N GLU A 76 21.26 64.88 13.14
CA GLU A 76 21.83 64.15 12.01
C GLU A 76 22.53 62.88 12.51
N GLN A 77 22.44 61.79 11.75
CA GLN A 77 23.11 60.53 12.09
C GLN A 77 24.60 60.60 11.75
N VAL A 78 25.44 60.18 12.70
CA VAL A 78 26.88 60.10 12.57
C VAL A 78 27.35 58.73 13.04
N GLY A 79 27.98 57.96 12.17
CA GLY A 79 28.45 56.63 12.52
C GLY A 79 28.68 55.70 11.33
N ALA A 80 29.07 54.47 11.63
CA ALA A 80 29.18 53.39 10.68
C ALA A 80 28.61 52.11 11.29
N MET A 81 27.74 51.42 10.56
CA MET A 81 27.11 50.16 10.96
C MET A 81 27.21 49.16 9.83
N PHE A 82 27.69 47.96 10.13
CA PHE A 82 27.65 46.83 9.21
C PHE A 82 26.44 45.98 9.56
N ASN A 83 25.57 45.69 8.60
CA ASN A 83 24.49 44.72 8.78
C ASN A 83 24.82 43.46 7.98
N ILE A 84 24.64 42.32 8.63
CA ILE A 84 24.89 41.00 8.09
C ILE A 84 23.59 40.22 8.25
N ASN A 85 22.93 39.91 7.15
CA ASN A 85 21.75 39.07 7.10
C ASN A 85 22.13 37.74 6.46
N THR A 86 21.80 36.64 7.13
CA THR A 86 22.05 35.30 6.59
C THR A 86 20.81 34.45 6.70
N HIS A 87 20.53 33.72 5.63
CA HIS A 87 19.44 32.77 5.51
C HIS A 87 19.97 31.42 5.03
N LEU A 88 19.48 30.32 5.59
CA LEU A 88 19.78 28.97 5.15
C LEU A 88 18.54 28.11 5.33
N LEU A 89 18.11 27.47 4.25
CA LEU A 89 17.07 26.45 4.23
C LEU A 89 17.69 25.16 3.68
N LEU A 90 17.51 24.07 4.40
CA LEU A 90 17.85 22.73 3.96
C LEU A 90 16.86 21.73 4.55
N GLY A 91 15.97 21.19 3.73
CA GLY A 91 14.94 20.24 4.13
C GLY A 91 14.89 19.02 3.21
N SER A 92 14.35 17.92 3.69
CA SER A 92 14.00 16.80 2.82
C SER A 92 12.73 16.10 3.28
N THR A 93 11.85 15.85 2.32
CA THR A 93 10.53 15.26 2.56
C THR A 93 10.36 14.04 1.67
N PHE A 94 9.91 12.94 2.26
CA PHE A 94 9.52 11.73 1.55
C PHE A 94 8.00 11.66 1.47
N ASP A 95 7.48 11.52 0.26
CA ASP A 95 6.05 11.57 -0.02
C ASP A 95 5.59 10.36 -0.81
N MET A 96 4.45 9.82 -0.42
CA MET A 96 3.68 8.84 -1.18
C MET A 96 2.24 9.33 -1.26
N HIS A 97 1.69 9.49 -2.46
CA HIS A 97 0.32 9.96 -2.64
C HIS A 97 -0.34 9.42 -3.91
N GLY A 98 -1.67 9.45 -3.98
CA GLY A 98 -2.44 8.96 -5.13
C GLY A 98 -2.55 7.43 -5.23
N TRP A 99 -2.17 6.70 -4.18
CA TRP A 99 -2.29 5.25 -4.14
C TRP A 99 -3.72 4.83 -3.79
N THR A 100 -4.24 3.86 -4.55
CA THR A 100 -5.48 3.16 -4.18
C THR A 100 -5.17 2.00 -3.24
N THR A 101 -6.16 1.44 -2.57
CA THR A 101 -5.95 0.36 -1.58
C THR A 101 -6.10 -1.04 -2.17
N GLY A 102 -6.36 -1.13 -3.49
CA GLY A 102 -6.77 -2.35 -4.19
C GLY A 102 -8.16 -2.85 -3.76
N TRP A 103 -8.68 -3.85 -4.46
CA TRP A 103 -9.93 -4.55 -4.09
C TRP A 103 -9.90 -6.00 -4.57
N ILE A 104 -10.83 -6.81 -4.06
CA ILE A 104 -11.07 -8.18 -4.53
C ILE A 104 -12.51 -8.33 -5.02
N ASP A 105 -12.65 -9.12 -6.07
CA ASP A 105 -13.92 -9.64 -6.56
C ASP A 105 -13.90 -11.16 -6.35
N VAL A 106 -15.04 -11.71 -5.91
CA VAL A 106 -15.14 -13.11 -5.52
C VAL A 106 -16.42 -13.71 -6.09
N ASP A 107 -16.26 -14.78 -6.84
CA ASP A 107 -17.32 -15.70 -7.24
C ASP A 107 -17.16 -17.02 -6.51
N TYR A 108 -18.20 -17.44 -5.80
CA TYR A 108 -18.20 -18.67 -5.02
C TYR A 108 -19.54 -19.40 -5.12
N PRO A 109 -19.91 -19.92 -6.30
CA PRO A 109 -21.18 -20.62 -6.48
C PRO A 109 -21.17 -21.93 -5.71
N VAL A 110 -22.19 -22.16 -4.88
CA VAL A 110 -22.34 -23.39 -4.09
C VAL A 110 -23.67 -24.06 -4.37
N ARG A 111 -23.70 -25.38 -4.29
CA ARG A 111 -24.95 -26.15 -4.17
C ARG A 111 -25.05 -26.68 -2.76
N VAL A 112 -26.15 -26.38 -2.09
CA VAL A 112 -26.46 -26.90 -0.75
C VAL A 112 -27.50 -28.00 -0.89
N ASN A 113 -27.18 -29.18 -0.38
CA ASN A 113 -28.09 -30.32 -0.33
C ASN A 113 -28.64 -30.49 1.08
N TYR A 114 -29.94 -30.72 1.18
CA TYR A 114 -30.65 -31.01 2.42
C TYR A 114 -31.21 -32.41 2.33
N GLU A 115 -30.86 -33.28 3.27
CA GLU A 115 -31.50 -34.58 3.44
C GLU A 115 -32.46 -34.50 4.64
N ILE A 116 -33.75 -34.56 4.32
CA ILE A 116 -34.85 -34.35 5.28
C ILE A 116 -35.60 -35.67 5.49
N PRO A 117 -35.95 -36.04 6.74
CA PRO A 117 -36.80 -37.18 7.01
C PRO A 117 -38.19 -37.03 6.39
N ASN A 118 -38.72 -38.12 5.81
CA ASN A 118 -40.03 -38.10 5.16
C ASN A 118 -41.15 -37.70 6.12
N ASN A 119 -42.20 -37.12 5.56
CA ASN A 119 -43.41 -36.80 6.31
C ASN A 119 -43.94 -38.02 7.07
N TYR A 120 -44.41 -37.79 8.29
CA TYR A 120 -44.98 -38.83 9.18
C TYR A 120 -43.99 -39.90 9.65
N THR A 121 -42.68 -39.64 9.59
CA THR A 121 -41.64 -40.55 10.13
C THR A 121 -41.12 -40.17 11.53
N PHE A 122 -41.64 -39.09 12.12
CA PHE A 122 -41.25 -38.56 13.43
C PHE A 122 -42.48 -38.22 14.28
N ASN A 123 -42.34 -38.26 15.61
CA ASN A 123 -43.41 -38.00 16.59
C ASN A 123 -43.33 -36.60 17.23
N PRO A 124 -44.44 -36.08 17.77
CA PRO A 124 -44.42 -34.84 18.55
C PRO A 124 -43.44 -34.93 19.73
N GLY A 125 -42.49 -34.00 19.80
CA GLY A 125 -41.46 -33.95 20.84
C GLY A 125 -40.15 -34.67 20.50
N GLU A 126 -40.04 -35.33 19.34
CA GLU A 126 -38.78 -35.88 18.85
C GLU A 126 -37.90 -34.79 18.22
N VAL A 127 -36.58 -34.92 18.38
CA VAL A 127 -35.59 -34.08 17.69
C VAL A 127 -35.39 -34.64 16.29
N VAL A 128 -35.70 -33.83 15.28
CA VAL A 128 -35.50 -34.16 13.87
C VAL A 128 -34.19 -33.53 13.40
N THR A 129 -33.24 -34.37 12.97
CA THR A 129 -31.99 -33.91 12.36
C THR A 129 -32.18 -33.78 10.86
N ILE A 130 -31.83 -32.61 10.32
CA ILE A 130 -31.71 -32.39 8.88
C ILE A 130 -30.22 -32.43 8.57
N HIS A 131 -29.80 -33.33 7.69
CA HIS A 131 -28.42 -33.38 7.24
C HIS A 131 -28.22 -32.38 6.11
N THR A 132 -27.14 -31.62 6.18
CA THR A 132 -26.80 -30.60 5.19
C THR A 132 -25.36 -30.78 4.76
N ASP A 133 -25.14 -30.76 3.45
CA ASP A 133 -23.83 -30.70 2.83
C ASP A 133 -23.82 -29.62 1.75
N TYR A 134 -22.63 -29.21 1.34
CA TYR A 134 -22.47 -28.31 0.21
C TYR A 134 -21.31 -28.74 -0.68
N GLU A 135 -21.44 -28.43 -1.96
CA GLU A 135 -20.37 -28.54 -2.95
C GLU A 135 -20.15 -27.17 -3.61
N VAL A 136 -18.89 -26.82 -3.86
CA VAL A 136 -18.57 -25.65 -4.67
C VAL A 136 -18.69 -26.03 -6.14
N LEU A 137 -19.49 -25.27 -6.88
CA LEU A 137 -19.74 -25.50 -8.30
C LEU A 137 -18.59 -24.92 -9.15
N PRO A 138 -18.38 -25.42 -10.37
CA PRO A 138 -17.46 -24.79 -11.32
C PRO A 138 -17.84 -23.33 -11.59
N GLY A 139 -16.85 -22.46 -11.79
CA GLY A 139 -17.03 -21.02 -11.96
C GLY A 139 -16.80 -20.23 -10.66
N TRP A 140 -16.14 -20.82 -9.67
CA TRP A 140 -15.51 -20.06 -8.60
C TRP A 140 -14.30 -19.29 -9.17
N GLU A 141 -14.08 -18.08 -8.68
CA GLU A 141 -12.95 -17.24 -9.06
C GLU A 141 -12.66 -16.24 -7.95
N LEU A 142 -11.38 -15.98 -7.69
CA LEU A 142 -10.95 -14.87 -6.83
C LEU A 142 -10.06 -13.95 -7.64
N TYR A 143 -10.62 -12.82 -8.04
CA TYR A 143 -9.90 -11.81 -8.81
C TYR A 143 -9.42 -10.71 -7.89
N SER A 144 -8.10 -10.52 -7.82
CA SER A 144 -7.49 -9.44 -7.03
C SER A 144 -7.06 -8.28 -7.93
N HIS A 145 -7.42 -7.08 -7.52
CA HIS A 145 -6.97 -5.83 -8.15
C HIS A 145 -5.92 -5.20 -7.26
N PHE A 146 -4.66 -5.29 -7.70
CA PHE A 146 -3.55 -4.69 -6.98
C PHE A 146 -3.74 -3.17 -6.84
N PRO A 147 -3.32 -2.55 -5.72
CA PRO A 147 -3.22 -1.10 -5.58
C PRO A 147 -2.69 -0.41 -6.83
N GLN A 148 -3.51 0.41 -7.49
CA GLN A 148 -3.05 1.24 -8.58
C GLN A 148 -1.97 2.21 -8.09
N ALA A 149 -0.94 2.34 -8.92
CA ALA A 149 0.28 3.04 -8.57
C ALA A 149 0.03 4.54 -8.42
N GLY A 150 0.48 5.07 -7.28
CA GLY A 150 0.51 6.49 -7.00
C GLY A 150 1.85 7.11 -7.42
N VAL A 151 2.16 8.22 -6.78
CA VAL A 151 3.44 8.93 -6.89
C VAL A 151 4.24 8.66 -5.61
N ILE A 152 5.54 8.48 -5.78
CA ILE A 152 6.54 8.48 -4.72
C ILE A 152 7.53 9.59 -5.04
N SER A 153 7.80 10.48 -4.09
CA SER A 153 8.87 11.48 -4.23
C SER A 153 9.74 11.54 -2.98
N LEU A 154 10.99 11.91 -3.21
CA LEU A 154 11.91 12.37 -2.19
C LEU A 154 12.37 13.75 -2.65
N ASP A 155 11.87 14.76 -1.97
CA ASP A 155 12.10 16.16 -2.29
C ASP A 155 13.21 16.71 -1.38
N LEU A 156 14.02 17.61 -1.93
CA LEU A 156 15.08 18.34 -1.26
C LEU A 156 14.77 19.83 -1.37
N ASP A 157 14.49 20.45 -0.24
CA ASP A 157 14.28 21.89 -0.12
C ASP A 157 15.63 22.54 0.17
N TYR A 158 15.93 23.62 -0.55
CA TYR A 158 17.19 24.34 -0.41
C TYR A 158 16.99 25.85 -0.58
N GLY A 159 17.79 26.63 0.15
CA GLY A 159 17.83 28.08 0.04
C GLY A 159 19.03 28.62 0.80
N PHE A 160 19.63 29.70 0.30
CA PHE A 160 20.79 30.32 0.96
C PHE A 160 20.88 31.81 0.63
N GLY A 161 20.92 32.64 1.66
CA GLY A 161 21.11 34.08 1.56
C GLY A 161 22.30 34.55 2.41
N LEU A 162 23.09 35.46 1.87
CA LEU A 162 24.10 36.24 2.57
C LEU A 162 24.09 37.66 2.01
N ASP A 163 23.55 38.59 2.80
CA ASP A 163 23.51 40.01 2.52
C ASP A 163 24.39 40.73 3.55
N ILE A 164 25.40 41.46 3.06
CA ILE A 164 26.30 42.27 3.88
C ILE A 164 26.30 43.67 3.30
N ASN A 165 25.81 44.62 4.08
CA ASN A 165 25.87 46.04 3.75
C ASN A 165 26.50 46.86 4.87
N ALA A 166 26.97 48.05 4.52
CA ALA A 166 27.53 49.01 5.45
C ALA A 166 26.82 50.35 5.30
N ASP A 167 26.16 50.80 6.35
CA ASP A 167 25.62 52.14 6.47
C ASP A 167 26.68 53.06 7.06
N VAL A 168 27.09 54.09 6.31
CA VAL A 168 28.04 55.10 6.77
C VAL A 168 27.36 56.47 6.71
N CYS A 169 27.25 57.12 7.87
CA CYS A 169 26.58 58.41 8.01
C CYS A 169 27.55 59.50 8.50
N LEU A 170 27.62 60.61 7.76
CA LEU A 170 28.36 61.83 8.11
C LEU A 170 27.53 63.05 7.68
N PHE A 171 26.51 63.40 8.46
CA PHE A 171 25.53 64.46 8.12
C PHE A 171 24.81 64.17 6.78
N GLY A 172 24.54 62.89 6.56
CA GLY A 172 24.02 62.26 5.35
C GLY A 172 24.46 60.79 5.34
N CYS A 173 23.55 59.87 5.02
CA CYS A 173 23.81 58.43 5.06
C CYS A 173 23.96 57.84 3.66
N ASP A 174 25.00 57.05 3.47
CA ASP A 174 25.19 56.21 2.30
C ASP A 174 25.16 54.74 2.73
N ASN A 175 24.40 53.93 1.98
CA ASN A 175 24.43 52.48 2.11
C ASN A 175 25.37 51.90 1.05
N ILE A 176 26.35 51.12 1.50
CA ILE A 176 27.34 50.47 0.65
C ILE A 176 27.09 48.97 0.69
N GLN A 177 26.62 48.41 -0.41
CA GLN A 177 26.51 46.97 -0.57
C GLN A 177 27.90 46.35 -0.71
N ILE A 178 28.23 45.39 0.16
CA ILE A 178 29.52 44.70 0.14
C ILE A 178 29.36 43.33 -0.51
N VAL A 179 28.41 42.53 -0.04
CA VAL A 179 28.09 41.20 -0.57
C VAL A 179 26.58 41.06 -0.66
N ASP A 180 26.09 40.59 -1.79
CA ASP A 180 24.70 40.18 -1.98
C ASP A 180 24.71 38.83 -2.69
N ILE A 181 24.51 37.76 -1.93
CA ILE A 181 24.32 36.42 -2.46
C ILE A 181 22.94 35.99 -2.01
N ASN A 182 22.04 35.75 -2.97
CA ASN A 182 20.69 35.30 -2.66
C ASN A 182 20.29 34.17 -3.60
N MET A 183 20.26 32.97 -3.05
CA MET A 183 19.65 31.79 -3.65
C MET A 183 18.26 31.64 -3.03
N PRO A 184 17.19 31.85 -3.82
CA PRO A 184 15.84 31.77 -3.31
C PRO A 184 15.54 30.36 -2.81
N ASP A 185 14.60 30.28 -1.88
CA ASP A 185 14.06 29.00 -1.42
C ASP A 185 13.37 28.30 -2.59
N ASP A 186 13.81 27.07 -2.86
CA ASP A 186 13.33 26.24 -3.94
C ASP A 186 13.35 24.77 -3.51
N SER A 187 12.64 23.93 -4.25
CA SER A 187 12.51 22.50 -3.96
C SER A 187 12.75 21.68 -5.22
N MET A 188 13.52 20.60 -5.10
CA MET A 188 13.74 19.66 -6.20
C MET A 188 13.48 18.22 -5.77
N ALA A 189 12.84 17.44 -6.64
CA ALA A 189 12.73 16.01 -6.45
C ALA A 189 14.06 15.33 -6.79
N ILE A 190 14.74 14.77 -5.77
CA ILE A 190 15.97 14.00 -5.97
C ILE A 190 15.66 12.54 -6.32
N PHE A 191 14.49 12.06 -5.93
CA PHE A 191 13.89 10.82 -6.43
C PHE A 191 12.42 11.06 -6.69
N TYR A 192 11.93 10.61 -7.84
CA TYR A 192 10.53 10.73 -8.22
C TYR A 192 10.15 9.50 -9.02
N LEU A 193 8.97 8.96 -8.74
CA LEU A 193 8.41 7.86 -9.46
C LEU A 193 6.90 8.03 -9.54
N ASN A 194 6.40 8.20 -10.76
CA ASN A 194 4.98 8.33 -11.03
C ASN A 194 4.47 7.07 -11.74
N GLY A 195 3.68 6.26 -11.04
CA GLY A 195 3.15 5.03 -11.63
C GLY A 195 1.97 5.18 -12.56
N GLN A 196 1.47 6.40 -12.77
CA GLN A 196 0.41 6.69 -13.75
C GLN A 196 1.01 7.12 -15.10
N THR A 197 2.07 7.92 -15.07
CA THR A 197 2.73 8.43 -16.29
C THR A 197 3.94 7.59 -16.70
N GLY A 198 4.56 6.86 -15.76
CA GLY A 198 5.84 6.18 -15.96
C GLY A 198 7.06 7.10 -15.79
N GLU A 199 6.83 8.38 -15.51
CA GLU A 199 7.90 9.36 -15.31
C GLU A 199 8.70 9.04 -14.05
N VAL A 200 10.02 9.04 -14.20
CA VAL A 200 10.95 8.81 -13.11
C VAL A 200 12.03 9.88 -13.09
N ALA A 201 12.43 10.29 -11.89
CA ALA A 201 13.62 11.09 -11.66
C ALA A 201 14.50 10.39 -10.62
N TYR A 202 15.80 10.31 -10.87
CA TYR A 202 16.73 9.64 -9.97
C TYR A 202 18.14 10.22 -10.12
N PRO A 203 18.98 10.12 -9.06
CA PRO A 203 20.35 10.61 -9.15
C PRO A 203 21.18 9.68 -10.03
N CYS A 204 21.87 10.26 -11.01
CA CYS A 204 22.74 9.56 -11.94
C CYS A 204 24.13 10.22 -11.98
N VAL A 205 25.15 9.43 -12.30
CA VAL A 205 26.54 9.92 -12.37
C VAL A 205 26.68 10.82 -13.60
N ASP A 206 27.12 12.06 -13.38
CA ASP A 206 27.51 12.99 -14.46
C ASP A 206 28.91 13.54 -14.16
N PRO A 207 29.94 13.10 -14.89
CA PRO A 207 31.31 13.58 -14.70
C PRO A 207 31.50 15.05 -15.05
N ASN A 208 30.52 15.71 -15.70
CA ASN A 208 30.56 17.14 -16.01
C ASN A 208 29.83 18.01 -14.98
N SER A 209 29.08 17.41 -14.06
CA SER A 209 28.41 18.13 -12.96
C SER A 209 29.41 18.53 -11.87
N LEU A 210 29.19 19.68 -11.26
CA LEU A 210 30.00 20.20 -10.14
C LEU A 210 30.07 19.20 -8.96
N PHE A 211 29.01 18.43 -8.75
CA PHE A 211 28.89 17.46 -7.66
C PHE A 211 29.14 16.01 -8.09
N GLY A 212 29.48 15.78 -9.37
CA GLY A 212 29.69 14.43 -9.92
C GLY A 212 28.41 13.61 -10.14
N PHE A 213 27.23 14.20 -9.90
CA PHE A 213 25.93 13.63 -10.19
C PHE A 213 24.95 14.70 -10.70
N THR A 214 23.92 14.26 -11.41
CA THR A 214 22.77 15.08 -11.83
C THR A 214 21.48 14.29 -11.61
N ILE A 215 20.32 14.93 -11.75
CA ILE A 215 19.04 14.24 -11.75
C ILE A 215 18.73 13.82 -13.18
N CYS A 216 18.71 12.52 -13.42
CA CYS A 216 18.26 11.95 -14.69
C CYS A 216 16.74 11.79 -14.66
N HIS A 217 16.11 12.08 -15.79
CA HIS A 217 14.70 11.83 -16.02
C HIS A 217 14.55 10.74 -17.08
N ASP A 218 13.63 9.82 -16.88
CA ASP A 218 13.26 8.77 -17.84
C ASP A 218 11.76 8.54 -17.78
N ASP A 219 11.21 7.85 -18.78
CA ASP A 219 9.81 7.43 -18.85
C ASP A 219 9.69 5.89 -18.85
N ILE A 220 10.81 5.18 -18.68
CA ILE A 220 10.89 3.72 -18.78
C ILE A 220 11.26 3.11 -17.42
N LEU A 221 10.32 2.32 -16.89
CA LEU A 221 10.56 1.39 -15.77
C LEU A 221 10.95 0.00 -16.31
N PRO A 222 11.84 -0.78 -15.64
CA PRO A 222 12.56 -0.47 -14.40
C PRO A 222 13.66 0.59 -14.56
N ILE A 223 13.87 1.40 -13.52
CA ILE A 223 15.10 2.19 -13.39
C ILE A 223 16.24 1.19 -13.17
N THR A 224 17.29 1.29 -13.96
CA THR A 224 18.52 0.51 -13.77
C THR A 224 19.67 1.44 -13.44
N PHE A 225 20.48 1.07 -12.46
CA PHE A 225 21.66 1.83 -12.07
C PHE A 225 22.87 0.90 -12.01
N ASN A 226 24.01 1.42 -12.43
CA ASN A 226 25.27 0.70 -12.48
C ASN A 226 26.34 1.53 -11.78
N ASN A 227 26.99 0.95 -10.78
CA ASN A 227 28.01 1.61 -9.97
C ASN A 227 27.55 2.99 -9.44
N LEU A 228 26.38 2.99 -8.79
CA LEU A 228 25.77 4.16 -8.18
C LEU A 228 26.81 4.90 -7.33
N PHE A 229 27.02 6.20 -7.61
CA PHE A 229 28.01 7.05 -6.94
C PHE A 229 29.46 6.50 -6.86
N GLY A 230 29.84 5.55 -7.70
CA GLY A 230 31.17 4.95 -7.68
C GLY A 230 31.42 4.00 -6.49
N ILE A 231 30.39 3.63 -5.74
CA ILE A 231 30.51 2.74 -4.56
C ILE A 231 30.38 1.24 -4.89
N GLY A 232 30.28 0.87 -6.17
CA GLY A 232 30.11 -0.51 -6.64
C GLY A 232 28.66 -1.00 -6.71
N LEU A 233 27.72 -0.26 -6.11
CA LEU A 233 26.32 -0.64 -6.03
C LEU A 233 25.63 -0.59 -7.41
N SER A 234 25.08 -1.72 -7.85
CA SER A 234 24.35 -1.82 -9.11
C SER A 234 22.99 -2.50 -8.88
N GLY A 235 22.03 -2.32 -9.77
CA GLY A 235 20.72 -2.89 -9.57
C GLY A 235 19.63 -2.29 -10.42
N TRP A 236 18.41 -2.64 -10.06
CA TRP A 236 17.21 -2.14 -10.70
C TRP A 236 16.06 -2.01 -9.71
N ILE A 237 15.17 -1.06 -9.97
CA ILE A 237 13.95 -0.81 -9.19
C ILE A 237 12.79 -0.58 -10.17
N THR A 238 11.64 -1.20 -9.89
CA THR A 238 10.39 -0.99 -10.62
C THR A 238 9.22 -0.83 -9.66
N LEU A 239 8.04 -0.54 -10.21
CA LEU A 239 6.81 -0.54 -9.44
C LEU A 239 6.38 -1.97 -9.08
N PRO A 240 6.02 -2.22 -7.81
CA PRO A 240 5.41 -3.48 -7.45
C PRO A 240 4.07 -3.62 -8.17
N TYR A 241 3.89 -4.77 -8.84
CA TYR A 241 2.61 -5.20 -9.39
C TYR A 241 2.53 -6.71 -9.19
N ILE A 242 1.57 -7.15 -8.38
CA ILE A 242 1.40 -8.57 -8.04
C ILE A 242 0.19 -9.11 -8.79
N GLU A 243 0.44 -10.01 -9.72
CA GLU A 243 -0.61 -10.85 -10.31
C GLU A 243 -0.81 -12.07 -9.40
N THR A 244 -2.07 -12.36 -9.06
CA THR A 244 -2.42 -13.51 -8.24
C THR A 244 -2.96 -14.66 -9.08
N THR A 245 -2.65 -15.89 -8.67
CA THR A 245 -3.33 -17.10 -9.13
C THR A 245 -4.26 -17.57 -8.02
N ASP A 246 -5.51 -17.84 -8.36
CA ASP A 246 -6.52 -18.37 -7.45
C ASP A 246 -6.50 -19.90 -7.38
N TRP A 247 -7.02 -20.44 -6.28
CA TRP A 247 -7.12 -21.86 -6.03
C TRP A 247 -8.27 -22.19 -5.08
N LEU A 248 -8.84 -23.38 -5.25
CA LEU A 248 -9.82 -23.96 -4.35
C LEU A 248 -9.21 -25.16 -3.62
N ASP A 249 -9.19 -25.13 -2.29
CA ASP A 249 -8.90 -26.30 -1.45
C ASP A 249 -10.23 -26.94 -1.06
N ASP A 250 -10.49 -28.10 -1.64
CA ASP A 250 -11.67 -28.94 -1.39
C ASP A 250 -11.33 -30.18 -0.54
N SER A 251 -10.12 -30.25 0.02
CA SER A 251 -9.66 -31.41 0.80
C SER A 251 -10.49 -31.67 2.05
N ASN A 252 -11.10 -30.63 2.61
CA ASN A 252 -12.08 -30.73 3.70
C ASN A 252 -13.49 -30.38 3.18
N PRO A 253 -14.40 -31.36 3.05
CA PRO A 253 -15.74 -31.11 2.54
C PRO A 253 -16.57 -30.16 3.43
N CYS A 254 -16.20 -30.01 4.70
CA CYS A 254 -16.85 -29.07 5.62
C CYS A 254 -16.24 -27.65 5.55
N HIS A 255 -15.01 -27.50 5.06
CA HIS A 255 -14.27 -26.24 5.01
C HIS A 255 -13.54 -26.11 3.66
N GLN A 256 -14.30 -25.86 2.61
CA GLN A 256 -13.74 -25.57 1.31
C GLN A 256 -13.28 -24.11 1.29
N ILE A 257 -12.05 -23.84 0.83
CA ILE A 257 -11.42 -22.51 0.90
C ILE A 257 -11.05 -22.06 -0.50
N LEU A 258 -11.53 -20.88 -0.89
CA LEU A 258 -11.02 -20.14 -2.04
C LEU A 258 -9.94 -19.17 -1.58
N GLY A 259 -8.75 -19.30 -2.17
CA GLY A 259 -7.62 -18.44 -1.90
C GLY A 259 -6.97 -17.95 -3.19
N ALA A 260 -6.15 -16.92 -3.08
CA ALA A 260 -5.30 -16.46 -4.16
C ALA A 260 -3.95 -16.00 -3.62
N ASN A 261 -2.89 -16.25 -4.36
CA ASN A 261 -1.55 -15.79 -4.00
C ASN A 261 -0.74 -15.40 -5.24
N GLY A 262 0.22 -14.52 -5.02
CA GLY A 262 1.13 -14.01 -6.04
C GLY A 262 2.37 -13.44 -5.38
N ASP A 263 3.44 -13.28 -6.16
CA ASP A 263 4.68 -12.65 -5.74
C ASP A 263 5.25 -11.81 -6.89
N SER A 264 5.96 -10.74 -6.55
CA SER A 264 6.58 -9.83 -7.51
C SER A 264 7.86 -9.26 -6.93
N THR A 265 8.98 -9.54 -7.60
CA THR A 265 10.25 -8.88 -7.30
C THR A 265 10.22 -7.49 -7.93
N TYR A 266 10.33 -6.45 -7.11
CA TYR A 266 10.28 -5.06 -7.57
C TYR A 266 11.61 -4.32 -7.42
N ALA A 267 12.64 -4.96 -6.85
CA ALA A 267 13.98 -4.43 -6.79
C ALA A 267 15.02 -5.56 -6.77
N GLY A 268 16.16 -5.30 -7.41
CA GLY A 268 17.37 -6.12 -7.31
C GLY A 268 18.57 -5.23 -7.02
N ILE A 269 19.38 -5.60 -6.03
CA ILE A 269 20.60 -4.87 -5.66
C ILE A 269 21.77 -5.83 -5.64
N ASP A 270 22.80 -5.49 -6.40
CA ASP A 270 24.08 -6.18 -6.49
C ASP A 270 25.18 -5.26 -5.93
N LEU A 271 26.13 -5.86 -5.20
CA LEU A 271 27.29 -5.20 -4.58
C LEU A 271 28.60 -5.60 -5.27
#